data_AF-X0XNW5-F1
#
_entry.id   AF-X0XNW5-F1
#
_cell.length_a   1.000
_cell.length_b   1.000
_cell.length_c   1.000
_cell.angle_alpha   90.00
_cell.angle_beta   90.00
_cell.angle_gamma   90.00
#
_symmetry.space_group_name_H-M   'P 1'
#
loop_
_entity.id
_entity.type
_entity.pdbx_description
1 polymer ?
#
loop_
_entity_poly.entity_id
_entity_poly.type
_entity_poly.pdbx_seq_one_letter_code
_entity_poly.pdbx_strand_id
1 'polypeptide(L)'
;MLSISEGAREEILKQIRLLGMNNIIIRAIRLTETQKAEVKSTYSLGLRYQDSKKLEDTCRFIKKIAPMKEIKEDITYPMRKLNARIMGTTPSYFDILNLDVKQGRFITDVDLSKYKQVCVIG
;
A
#
# COMPACT_ATOMS: atom_id res chain seq x y z
N MET A 1 -21.68 17.67 33.56
CA MET A 1 -20.31 17.09 33.58
C MET A 1 -20.20 15.96 32.53
N LEU A 2 -20.71 16.17 31.31
CA LEU A 2 -20.71 15.20 30.20
C LEU A 2 -19.72 15.61 29.09
N SER A 3 -19.46 16.91 28.97
CA SER A 3 -18.61 17.47 27.91
C SER A 3 -17.12 17.10 28.02
N ILE A 4 -16.62 16.82 29.23
CA ILE A 4 -15.21 16.42 29.45
C ILE A 4 -15.02 14.96 29.00
N SER A 5 -15.97 14.09 29.31
CA SER A 5 -15.92 12.67 28.93
C SER A 5 -16.11 12.47 27.42
N GLU A 6 -17.00 13.23 26.78
CA GLU A 6 -17.14 13.21 25.32
C GLU A 6 -15.91 13.80 24.62
N GLY A 7 -15.35 14.91 25.12
CA GLY A 7 -14.13 15.49 24.56
C GLY A 7 -12.93 14.54 24.61
N ALA A 8 -12.71 13.87 25.75
CA ALA A 8 -11.65 12.88 25.90
C ALA A 8 -11.85 11.67 24.96
N ARG A 9 -13.09 11.20 24.81
CA ARG A 9 -13.45 10.12 23.88
C ARG A 9 -13.19 10.54 22.43
N GLU A 10 -13.55 11.76 22.05
CA GLU A 10 -13.35 12.29 20.70
C GLU A 10 -11.86 12.45 20.37
N GLU A 11 -11.04 12.86 21.34
CA GLU A 11 -9.60 13.02 21.21
C GLU A 11 -8.87 11.67 21.06
N ILE A 12 -9.27 10.67 21.85
CA ILE A 12 -8.79 9.28 21.68
C ILE A 12 -9.17 8.75 20.30
N LEU A 13 -10.42 8.97 19.86
CA LEU A 13 -10.87 8.56 18.53
C LEU A 13 -10.12 9.28 17.41
N LYS A 14 -9.74 10.56 17.58
CA LYS A 14 -8.89 11.30 16.62
C LYS A 14 -7.50 10.68 16.54
N GLN A 15 -6.86 10.40 17.68
CA GLN A 15 -5.55 9.72 17.71
C GLN A 15 -5.60 8.35 17.04
N ILE A 16 -6.66 7.58 17.29
CA ILE A 16 -6.89 6.28 16.67
C ILE A 16 -7.09 6.43 15.14
N ARG A 17 -7.82 7.45 14.67
CA ARG A 17 -8.02 7.71 13.24
C ARG A 17 -6.73 8.13 12.53
N LEU A 18 -5.81 8.82 13.21
CA LEU A 18 -4.51 9.20 12.66
C LEU A 18 -3.66 7.99 12.27
N LEU A 19 -3.87 6.83 12.91
CA LEU A 19 -3.21 5.56 12.56
C LEU A 19 -3.69 4.97 11.22
N GLY A 20 -4.63 5.61 10.52
CA GLY A 20 -5.09 5.19 9.20
C GLY A 20 -6.00 3.97 9.23
N MET A 21 -6.73 3.72 10.32
CA MET A 21 -7.53 2.48 10.52
C MET A 21 -8.73 2.30 9.58
N ASN A 22 -8.97 3.21 8.64
CA ASN A 22 -9.99 3.02 7.60
C ASN A 22 -9.38 2.43 6.32
N ASN A 23 -8.39 1.55 6.47
CA ASN A 23 -7.73 0.87 5.37
C ASN A 23 -8.06 -0.64 5.37
N ILE A 24 -8.26 -1.19 4.17
CA ILE A 24 -8.44 -2.63 3.98
C ILE A 24 -7.22 -3.12 3.22
N ILE A 25 -6.47 -4.07 3.82
CA ILE A 25 -5.26 -4.63 3.23
C ILE A 25 -5.60 -5.98 2.61
N ILE A 26 -5.58 -6.05 1.28
CA ILE A 26 -5.77 -7.29 0.54
C ILE A 26 -4.40 -7.91 0.26
N ARG A 27 -4.17 -9.13 0.77
CA ARG A 27 -2.91 -9.87 0.54
C ARG A 27 -3.18 -11.14 -0.25
N ALA A 28 -2.35 -11.38 -1.26
CA ALA A 28 -2.34 -12.68 -1.92
C ALA A 28 -1.83 -13.75 -0.93
N ILE A 29 -2.54 -14.88 -0.90
CA ILE A 29 -2.14 -16.04 -0.11
C ILE A 29 -1.09 -16.83 -0.91
N ARG A 30 0.00 -17.21 -0.25
CA ARG A 30 0.97 -18.14 -0.83
C ARG A 30 0.41 -19.56 -0.73
N LEU A 31 -0.04 -20.09 -1.85
CA LEU A 31 -0.55 -21.46 -1.96
C LEU A 31 0.62 -22.46 -2.08
N THR A 32 0.51 -23.62 -1.42
CA THR A 32 1.40 -24.77 -1.64
C THR A 32 1.17 -25.38 -3.02
N GLU A 33 2.09 -26.23 -3.51
CA GLU A 33 1.98 -26.83 -4.85
C GLU A 33 0.72 -27.68 -5.03
N THR A 34 0.29 -28.39 -3.98
CA THR A 34 -0.97 -29.15 -3.95
C THR A 34 -2.19 -28.22 -4.07
N GLN A 35 -2.20 -27.10 -3.35
CA GLN A 35 -3.28 -26.10 -3.42
C GLN A 35 -3.28 -25.33 -4.76
N LYS A 36 -2.13 -25.13 -5.40
CA LYS A 36 -2.05 -24.52 -6.74
C LYS A 36 -2.72 -25.38 -7.81
N ALA A 37 -2.61 -26.71 -7.71
CA ALA A 37 -3.26 -27.62 -8.64
C ALA A 37 -4.79 -27.55 -8.52
N GLU A 38 -5.29 -27.45 -7.29
CA GLU A 38 -6.72 -27.31 -6.98
C GLU A 38 -7.26 -25.94 -7.42
N VAL A 39 -6.56 -24.83 -7.15
CA VAL A 39 -6.96 -23.48 -7.56
C VAL A 39 -6.92 -23.26 -9.08
N LYS A 40 -6.02 -23.96 -9.80
CA LYS A 40 -6.02 -23.97 -11.28
C LYS A 40 -7.32 -24.53 -11.85
N SER A 41 -7.99 -25.46 -11.16
CA SER A 41 -9.31 -25.96 -11.57
C SER A 41 -10.42 -24.89 -11.44
N THR A 42 -10.21 -23.89 -10.57
CA THR A 42 -11.16 -22.79 -10.28
C THR A 42 -10.84 -21.48 -11.02
N TYR A 43 -9.90 -21.48 -11.99
CA TYR A 43 -9.56 -20.33 -12.86
C TYR A 43 -9.10 -19.03 -12.15
N SER A 44 -8.76 -19.05 -10.85
CA SER A 44 -8.31 -17.82 -10.19
C SER A 44 -6.86 -17.47 -10.56
N LEU A 45 -6.68 -16.32 -11.20
CA LEU A 45 -5.37 -15.83 -11.66
C LEU A 45 -4.57 -15.08 -10.57
N GLY A 46 -5.06 -15.09 -9.33
CA GLY A 46 -4.48 -14.37 -8.19
C GLY A 46 -4.72 -12.86 -8.23
N LEU A 47 -4.17 -12.14 -7.24
CA LEU A 47 -4.30 -10.70 -7.11
C LEU A 47 -3.48 -9.99 -8.21
N ARG A 48 -4.15 -9.21 -9.05
CA ARG A 48 -3.55 -8.49 -10.18
C ARG A 48 -3.68 -6.98 -10.05
N TYR A 49 -2.83 -6.27 -10.76
CA TYR A 49 -2.92 -4.82 -10.89
C TYR A 49 -4.27 -4.38 -11.51
N GLN A 50 -4.83 -5.15 -12.44
CA GLN A 50 -6.15 -4.86 -13.03
C GLN A 50 -7.29 -4.90 -11.99
N ASP A 51 -7.15 -5.69 -10.93
CA ASP A 51 -8.16 -5.75 -9.87
C ASP A 51 -8.23 -4.41 -9.12
N SER A 52 -7.09 -3.74 -8.93
CA SER A 52 -7.06 -2.40 -8.32
C SER A 52 -7.84 -1.37 -9.15
N LYS A 53 -7.71 -1.41 -10.49
CA LYS A 53 -8.47 -0.53 -11.40
C LYS A 53 -9.97 -0.84 -11.36
N LYS A 54 -10.34 -2.13 -11.42
CA LYS A 54 -11.76 -2.53 -11.35
C LYS A 54 -12.42 -2.12 -10.03
N LEU A 55 -11.70 -2.25 -8.91
CA LEU A 55 -12.21 -1.82 -7.61
C LEU A 55 -12.41 -0.30 -7.56
N GLU A 56 -11.49 0.47 -8.14
CA GLU A 56 -11.62 1.93 -8.26
C GLU A 56 -12.86 2.33 -9.08
N ASP A 57 -13.12 1.63 -10.19
CA ASP A 57 -14.27 1.92 -11.07
C ASP A 57 -15.61 1.45 -10.47
N THR A 58 -15.62 0.31 -9.78
CA THR A 58 -16.86 -0.34 -9.33
C THR A 58 -17.32 0.15 -7.95
N CYS A 59 -16.38 0.42 -7.04
CA CYS A 59 -16.70 0.70 -5.65
C CYS A 59 -16.55 2.18 -5.31
N ARG A 60 -17.64 2.94 -5.48
CA ARG A 60 -17.68 4.40 -5.20
C ARG A 60 -17.33 4.80 -3.76
N PHE A 61 -17.38 3.88 -2.79
CA PHE A 61 -17.04 4.15 -1.39
C PHE A 61 -15.53 4.17 -1.14
N ILE A 62 -14.74 3.62 -2.06
CA ILE A 62 -13.28 3.57 -1.93
C ILE A 62 -12.72 4.92 -2.35
N LYS A 63 -12.09 5.64 -1.42
CA LYS A 63 -11.51 6.97 -1.70
C LYS A 63 -10.20 6.88 -2.47
N LYS A 64 -9.36 5.92 -2.13
CA LYS A 64 -8.02 5.71 -2.70
C LYS A 64 -7.66 4.23 -2.67
N ILE A 65 -6.93 3.78 -3.68
CA ILE A 65 -6.36 2.43 -3.76
C ILE A 65 -4.86 2.57 -4.02
N ALA A 66 -4.05 1.76 -3.33
CA ALA A 66 -2.63 1.64 -3.59
C ALA A 66 -2.25 0.19 -3.85
N PRO A 67 -2.13 -0.24 -5.12
CA PRO A 67 -1.55 -1.55 -5.42
C PRO A 67 -0.08 -1.54 -5.02
N MET A 68 0.34 -2.60 -4.32
CA MET A 68 1.72 -2.76 -3.88
C MET A 68 2.29 -4.11 -4.34
N LYS A 69 3.56 -4.10 -4.74
CA LYS A 69 4.35 -5.31 -4.96
C LYS A 69 5.64 -5.21 -4.17
N GLU A 70 5.94 -6.26 -3.43
CA GLU A 70 7.16 -6.35 -2.65
C GLU A 70 8.10 -7.38 -3.27
N ILE A 71 9.38 -7.01 -3.36
CA ILE A 71 10.46 -7.88 -3.79
C ILE A 71 11.62 -7.69 -2.79
N LYS A 72 12.33 -8.76 -2.48
CA LYS A 72 13.56 -8.70 -1.68
C LYS A 72 14.73 -8.90 -2.64
N GLU A 73 15.60 -7.90 -2.72
CA GLU A 73 16.74 -7.91 -3.63
C GLU A 73 17.96 -7.27 -2.95
N ASP A 74 19.13 -7.59 -3.47
CA ASP A 74 20.37 -6.95 -3.05
C ASP A 74 20.56 -5.61 -3.77
N ILE A 75 20.62 -4.54 -3.00
CA ILE A 75 20.89 -3.19 -3.50
C ILE A 75 22.38 -2.90 -3.31
N THR A 76 23.00 -2.32 -4.34
CA THR A 76 24.38 -1.86 -4.30
C THR A 76 24.42 -0.33 -4.32
N TYR A 77 25.16 0.27 -3.38
CA TYR A 77 25.40 1.71 -3.31
C TYR A 77 26.90 1.93 -3.09
N PRO A 78 27.58 2.67 -3.99
CA PRO A 78 28.95 2.49 -4.50
C PRO A 78 29.79 1.30 -4.00
N MET A 79 30.06 1.20 -2.70
CA MET A 79 30.92 0.17 -2.10
C MET A 79 30.22 -0.66 -1.00
N ARG A 80 28.89 -0.54 -0.89
CA ARG A 80 28.05 -1.25 0.08
C ARG A 80 27.03 -2.10 -0.67
N LYS A 81 26.92 -3.36 -0.26
CA LYS A 81 25.80 -4.24 -0.63
C LYS A 81 24.91 -4.41 0.59
N LEU A 82 23.61 -4.29 0.38
CA LEU A 82 22.61 -4.44 1.42
C LEU A 82 21.41 -5.18 0.87
N ASN A 83 20.90 -6.15 1.62
CA ASN A 83 19.64 -6.79 1.29
C ASN A 83 18.51 -5.83 1.68
N ALA A 84 17.68 -5.45 0.72
CA ALA A 84 16.59 -4.52 0.95
C ALA A 84 15.28 -5.04 0.39
N ARG A 85 14.21 -4.57 1.04
CA ARG A 85 12.84 -4.79 0.61
C ARG A 85 12.46 -3.65 -0.32
N ILE A 86 12.32 -3.95 -1.60
CA ILE A 86 11.87 -3.01 -2.62
C ILE A 86 10.35 -3.10 -2.70
N MET A 87 9.67 -1.97 -2.51
CA MET A 87 8.23 -1.87 -2.64
C MET A 87 7.87 -1.01 -3.86
N GLY A 88 7.25 -1.62 -4.86
CA GLY A 88 6.62 -0.90 -5.97
C GLY A 88 5.20 -0.51 -5.59
N THR A 89 4.87 0.78 -5.64
CA THR A 89 3.57 1.31 -5.24
C THR A 89 3.17 2.53 -6.08
N THR A 90 1.98 3.06 -5.83
CA THR A 90 1.42 4.27 -6.47
C THR A 90 1.49 5.48 -5.51
N PRO A 91 1.32 6.72 -6.02
CA PRO A 91 1.33 7.92 -5.18
C PRO A 91 0.29 7.87 -4.05
N SER A 92 -0.87 7.26 -4.31
CA SER A 92 -1.97 7.05 -3.35
C SER A 92 -1.53 6.36 -2.05
N TYR A 93 -0.44 5.60 -2.07
CA TYR A 93 0.10 4.93 -0.88
C TYR A 93 0.47 5.91 0.23
N PHE A 94 1.07 7.04 -0.16
CA PHE A 94 1.48 8.09 0.77
C PHE A 94 0.29 8.67 1.54
N ASP A 95 -0.80 8.91 0.81
CA ASP A 95 -2.03 9.45 1.37
C ASP A 95 -2.79 8.43 2.22
N ILE A 96 -2.82 7.15 1.81
CA ILE A 96 -3.54 6.10 2.55
C ILE A 96 -2.91 5.85 3.92
N LEU A 97 -1.58 5.96 4.00
CA LEU A 97 -0.83 5.75 5.24
C LEU A 97 -0.54 7.04 6.01
N ASN A 98 -1.05 8.19 5.56
CA ASN A 98 -0.79 9.50 6.15
C ASN A 98 0.71 9.72 6.44
N LEU A 99 1.56 9.37 5.48
CA LEU A 99 3.00 9.53 5.62
C LEU A 99 3.38 11.00 5.49
N ASP A 100 4.55 11.36 6.02
CA ASP A 100 5.15 12.68 5.89
C ASP A 100 6.55 12.57 5.26
N VAL A 101 6.87 13.48 4.35
CA VAL A 101 8.17 13.52 3.68
C VAL A 101 9.10 14.45 4.45
N LYS A 102 10.12 13.87 5.10
CA LYS A 102 11.15 14.67 5.77
C LYS A 102 11.98 15.53 4.82
N GLN A 103 12.29 15.02 3.62
CA GLN A 103 13.10 15.74 2.64
C GLN A 103 12.73 15.32 1.21
N GLY A 104 12.67 16.30 0.30
CA GLY A 104 12.38 16.07 -1.12
C GLY A 104 10.89 15.96 -1.40
N ARG A 105 10.50 14.94 -2.19
CA ARG A 105 9.11 14.70 -2.57
C ARG A 105 8.83 13.21 -2.67
N PHE A 106 7.57 12.82 -2.49
CA PHE A 106 7.14 11.45 -2.78
C PHE A 106 7.02 11.21 -4.30
N ILE A 107 6.74 9.96 -4.66
CA ILE A 107 6.46 9.52 -6.03
C ILE A 107 5.15 10.17 -6.52
N THR A 108 5.12 10.63 -7.77
CA THR A 108 3.95 11.30 -8.38
C THR A 108 3.43 10.55 -9.61
N ASP A 109 2.22 10.86 -10.07
CA ASP A 109 1.62 10.24 -11.27
C ASP A 109 2.43 10.48 -12.55
N VAL A 110 3.14 11.62 -12.61
CA VAL A 110 4.05 11.92 -13.72
C VAL A 110 5.25 10.98 -13.73
N ASP A 111 5.72 10.54 -12.56
CA ASP A 111 6.81 9.58 -12.47
C ASP A 111 6.35 8.18 -12.89
N LEU A 112 5.12 7.79 -12.53
CA LEU A 112 4.53 6.51 -12.97
C LEU A 112 4.29 6.49 -14.49
N SER A 113 3.63 7.52 -15.03
CA SER A 113 3.29 7.57 -16.47
C SER A 113 4.53 7.61 -17.37
N LYS A 114 5.63 8.21 -16.90
CA LYS A 114 6.91 8.28 -17.63
C LYS A 114 7.91 7.18 -17.24
N TYR A 115 7.52 6.23 -16.39
CA TYR A 115 8.40 5.17 -15.88
C TYR A 115 9.75 5.70 -15.35
N LYS A 116 9.73 6.84 -14.65
CA LYS A 116 10.97 7.44 -14.15
C LYS A 116 11.62 6.56 -13.10
N GLN A 117 12.94 6.47 -13.15
CA GLN A 117 13.75 5.76 -12.17
C GLN A 117 13.95 6.60 -10.90
N VAL A 118 12.89 6.70 -10.10
CA VAL A 118 12.90 7.40 -8.81
C VAL A 118 12.60 6.42 -7.68
N CYS A 119 13.18 6.66 -6.51
CA CYS A 119 12.88 5.90 -5.30
C CYS A 119 12.73 6.84 -4.11
N VAL A 120 11.97 6.39 -3.11
CA VAL A 120 11.86 7.02 -1.79
C VAL A 120 12.43 6.05 -0.78
N ILE A 121 13.18 6.57 0.19
CA ILE A 121 13.87 5.78 1.21
C ILE A 121 13.26 6.10 2.57
N GLY A 122 12.97 5.07 3.37
CA GLY A 122 12.39 5.17 4.70
C GLY A 122 12.40 3.84 5.43
#